data_AF-A0A9W8N4T1-F1
#
_entry.id   AF-A0A9W8N4T1-F1
#
_cell.length_a   1.000
_cell.length_b   1.000
_cell.length_c   1.000
_cell.angle_alpha   90.00
_cell.angle_beta   90.00
_cell.angle_gamma   90.00
#
_symmetry.space_group_name_H-M   'P 1'
#
loop_
_entity.id
_entity.type
_entity.pdbx_description
1 polymer ?
#
loop_
_entity_poly.entity_id
_entity_poly.type
_entity_poly.pdbx_seq_one_letter_code
_entity_poly.pdbx_strand_id
1 'polypeptide(L)'
;MLPFINYPFELLAGAVGASPDELKLIFSFLLSYPLAGLLKRVPDSRPDYKNLFIISGGLFYLVGLFSLWSGIRTLFISSAVTYGLAYYLPTSPYMPWMAFVFLMGHMAVNQLARQFADDPSVVDITGAQMVMVMKLSAFAWNVFDGTLPEDQLSDHQKDRRIVKLPGFLDYAGYVLFFPSLFAGPAFDYNEYRGWIDCSMFDVPASVDPAKKAPTRKKRKIPRSGTPATWKMVSGLLWIFAFMNLGKWYSPDVLFSDRFMTYGFLRRVIILHMVGFTARTKYYGVWFLAEGSCILAGLGYNGIDPATGRVSWNRLQNINPWGVESAQNSRAYLENWNMNTNKWLRYYIYLRVTPRNRKPGFRASMATFGTSAFWHGFYPGYYLAFVLASFVQTAAKRMFNLLPLQTYYNTNES
;
A
#
# COMPACT_ATOMS: atom_id res chain seq x y z
N MET A 1 -9.14 -0.96 27.06
CA MET A 1 -8.46 -2.15 26.51
C MET A 1 -9.20 -3.39 26.99
N LEU A 2 -9.37 -4.40 26.14
CA LEU A 2 -9.92 -5.67 26.62
C LEU A 2 -8.96 -6.24 27.68
N PRO A 3 -9.44 -6.60 28.88
CA PRO A 3 -8.57 -7.13 29.92
C PRO A 3 -7.74 -8.32 29.42
N PHE A 4 -6.48 -8.41 29.85
CA PHE A 4 -5.56 -9.51 29.57
C PHE A 4 -5.04 -9.69 28.13
N ILE A 5 -5.56 -8.96 27.13
CA ILE A 5 -5.06 -9.06 25.75
C ILE A 5 -3.58 -8.67 25.63
N ASN A 6 -3.11 -7.72 26.44
CA ASN A 6 -1.71 -7.27 26.39
C ASN A 6 -0.71 -8.24 27.01
N TYR A 7 -1.13 -9.03 28.01
CA TYR A 7 -0.23 -9.79 28.86
C TYR A 7 0.71 -10.74 28.08
N PRO A 8 0.24 -11.48 27.06
CA PRO A 8 1.14 -12.29 26.22
C PRO A 8 2.20 -11.47 25.48
N PHE A 9 1.86 -10.25 25.03
CA PHE A 9 2.78 -9.38 24.29
C PHE A 9 3.82 -8.76 25.20
N GLU A 10 3.45 -8.38 26.43
CA GLU A 10 4.38 -7.88 27.44
C GLU A 10 5.40 -8.96 27.86
N LEU A 11 4.93 -10.20 28.05
CA LEU A 11 5.82 -11.34 28.33
C LEU A 11 6.80 -11.63 27.19
N LEU A 12 6.31 -11.63 25.95
CA LEU A 12 7.15 -11.87 24.78
C LEU A 12 8.13 -10.72 24.52
N ALA A 13 7.72 -9.46 24.73
CA ALA A 13 8.58 -8.30 24.53
C ALA A 13 9.92 -8.43 25.28
N GLY A 14 9.87 -8.90 26.54
CA GLY A 14 11.06 -9.14 27.37
C GLY A 14 12.03 -10.20 26.82
N ALA A 15 11.57 -11.10 25.96
CA ALA A 15 12.40 -12.17 25.40
C ALA A 15 13.00 -11.83 24.02
N VAL A 16 12.30 -11.01 23.22
CA VAL A 16 12.65 -10.80 21.80
C VAL A 16 13.20 -9.40 21.51
N GLY A 17 13.20 -8.49 22.49
CA GLY A 17 13.75 -7.13 22.35
C GLY A 17 12.94 -6.23 21.41
N ALA A 18 11.65 -6.52 21.24
CA ALA A 18 10.69 -5.72 20.47
C ALA A 18 9.61 -5.17 21.41
N SER A 19 9.00 -4.04 21.07
CA SER A 19 7.93 -3.47 21.91
C SER A 19 6.66 -4.34 21.86
N PRO A 20 5.82 -4.35 22.91
CA PRO A 20 4.55 -5.07 22.88
C PRO A 20 3.67 -4.69 21.68
N ASP A 21 3.70 -3.42 21.26
CA ASP A 21 2.92 -2.93 20.14
C ASP A 21 3.48 -3.37 18.79
N GLU A 22 4.80 -3.47 18.63
CA GLU A 22 5.41 -4.09 17.44
C GLU A 22 5.01 -5.57 17.31
N LEU A 23 4.98 -6.30 18.42
CA LEU A 23 4.54 -7.68 18.45
C LEU A 23 3.05 -7.82 18.13
N LYS A 24 2.19 -6.92 18.65
CA LYS A 24 0.77 -6.86 18.27
C LYS A 24 0.60 -6.58 16.79
N LEU A 25 1.44 -5.74 16.19
CA LEU A 25 1.35 -5.42 14.77
C LEU A 25 1.64 -6.65 13.91
N ILE A 26 2.73 -7.38 14.21
CA ILE A 26 3.04 -8.66 13.55
C ILE A 26 1.91 -9.68 13.77
N PHE A 27 1.41 -9.78 15.01
CA PHE A 27 0.29 -10.65 15.34
C PHE A 27 -0.97 -10.31 14.53
N SER A 28 -1.28 -9.02 14.33
CA SER A 28 -2.44 -8.61 13.51
C SER A 28 -2.31 -9.09 12.06
N PHE A 29 -1.09 -9.09 11.48
CA PHE A 29 -0.89 -9.62 10.13
C PHE A 29 -1.05 -11.14 10.10
N LEU A 30 -0.55 -11.86 11.10
CA LEU A 30 -0.69 -13.31 11.20
C LEU A 30 -2.14 -13.73 11.46
N LEU A 31 -2.85 -13.04 12.37
CA LEU A 31 -4.27 -13.24 12.65
C LEU A 31 -5.14 -12.96 11.42
N SER A 32 -4.69 -12.10 10.51
CA SER A 32 -5.41 -11.83 9.26
C SER A 32 -5.50 -13.06 8.36
N TYR A 33 -4.62 -14.06 8.46
CA TYR A 33 -4.69 -15.28 7.66
C TYR A 33 -5.89 -16.18 8.01
N PRO A 34 -6.04 -16.66 9.26
CA PRO A 34 -7.22 -17.45 9.62
C PRO A 34 -8.51 -16.64 9.45
N LEU A 35 -8.52 -15.34 9.77
CA LEU A 35 -9.68 -14.47 9.55
C LEU A 35 -10.04 -14.32 8.06
N ALA A 36 -9.06 -14.12 7.17
CA ALA A 36 -9.28 -14.10 5.72
C ALA A 36 -9.79 -15.46 5.20
N GLY A 37 -9.31 -16.56 5.78
CA GLY A 37 -9.84 -17.89 5.54
C GLY A 37 -11.31 -18.01 5.90
N LEU A 38 -11.73 -17.48 7.05
CA LEU A 38 -13.12 -17.45 7.50
C LEU A 38 -13.98 -16.52 6.63
N LEU A 39 -13.48 -15.33 6.30
CA LEU A 39 -14.13 -14.36 5.41
C LEU A 39 -14.49 -14.99 4.06
N LYS A 40 -13.58 -15.78 3.48
CA LYS A 40 -13.80 -16.53 2.23
C LYS A 40 -14.86 -17.64 2.33
N ARG A 41 -15.30 -17.98 3.54
CA ARG A 41 -16.38 -18.97 3.78
C ARG A 41 -17.73 -18.29 3.98
N VAL A 42 -17.77 -16.98 4.20
CA VAL A 42 -19.03 -16.21 4.18
C VAL A 42 -19.66 -16.35 2.79
N PRO A 43 -20.97 -16.62 2.68
CA PRO A 43 -21.62 -16.88 1.39
C PRO A 43 -21.39 -15.77 0.35
N ASP A 44 -21.07 -16.14 -0.88
CA ASP A 44 -20.82 -15.19 -1.97
C ASP A 44 -22.09 -14.37 -2.34
N SER A 45 -23.27 -14.88 -2.04
CA SER A 45 -24.55 -14.18 -2.21
C SER A 45 -24.86 -13.15 -1.12
N ARG A 46 -24.02 -13.04 -0.08
CA ARG A 46 -24.22 -12.17 1.10
C ARG A 46 -23.04 -11.20 1.28
N PRO A 47 -22.85 -10.23 0.35
CA PRO A 47 -21.80 -9.22 0.49
C PRO A 47 -21.98 -8.37 1.76
N ASP A 48 -23.21 -8.19 2.22
CA ASP A 48 -23.55 -7.57 3.51
C ASP A 48 -22.84 -8.25 4.69
N TYR A 49 -22.88 -9.58 4.76
CA TYR A 49 -22.22 -10.34 5.83
C TYR A 49 -20.70 -10.30 5.72
N LYS A 50 -20.16 -10.26 4.49
CA LYS A 50 -18.72 -10.08 4.28
C LYS A 50 -18.27 -8.71 4.77
N ASN A 51 -18.99 -7.64 4.44
CA ASN A 51 -18.70 -6.29 4.93
C ASN A 51 -18.77 -6.21 6.46
N LEU A 52 -19.80 -6.78 7.09
CA LEU A 52 -19.91 -6.82 8.55
C LEU A 52 -18.71 -7.54 9.19
N PHE A 53 -18.32 -8.71 8.66
CA PHE A 53 -17.14 -9.43 9.13
C PHE A 53 -15.87 -8.58 9.02
N ILE A 54 -15.70 -7.90 7.89
CA ILE A 54 -14.55 -7.04 7.62
C ILE A 54 -14.49 -5.88 8.62
N ILE A 55 -15.61 -5.19 8.81
CA ILE A 55 -15.74 -4.07 9.75
C ILE A 55 -15.45 -4.55 11.17
N SER A 56 -16.02 -5.68 11.60
CA SER A 56 -15.75 -6.28 12.91
C SER A 56 -14.27 -6.60 13.10
N GLY A 57 -13.61 -7.17 12.09
CA GLY A 57 -12.17 -7.44 12.13
C GLY A 57 -11.33 -6.16 12.25
N GLY A 58 -11.66 -5.12 11.47
CA GLY A 58 -10.97 -3.83 11.51
C GLY A 58 -11.15 -3.12 12.84
N LEU A 59 -12.37 -3.12 13.40
CA LEU A 59 -12.66 -2.56 14.71
C LEU A 59 -11.99 -3.35 15.84
N PHE A 60 -11.93 -4.69 15.74
CA PHE A 60 -11.20 -5.51 16.68
C PHE A 60 -9.70 -5.18 16.66
N TYR A 61 -9.10 -4.96 15.49
CA TYR A 61 -7.71 -4.52 15.41
C TYR A 61 -7.51 -3.16 16.06
N LEU A 62 -8.33 -2.17 15.73
CA LEU A 62 -8.17 -0.82 16.28
C LEU A 62 -8.39 -0.78 17.80
N VAL A 63 -9.52 -1.30 18.28
CA VAL A 63 -9.94 -1.15 19.69
C VAL A 63 -9.60 -2.37 20.52
N GLY A 64 -9.89 -3.56 20.01
CA GLY A 64 -9.65 -4.81 20.74
C GLY A 64 -8.17 -5.05 21.01
N LEU A 65 -7.34 -4.96 19.97
CA LEU A 65 -5.91 -5.27 20.03
C LEU A 65 -5.07 -4.07 20.49
N PHE A 66 -5.30 -2.88 19.93
CA PHE A 66 -4.46 -1.70 20.21
C PHE A 66 -5.12 -0.62 21.09
N SER A 67 -6.42 -0.71 21.40
CA SER A 67 -7.15 0.35 22.13
C SER A 67 -7.09 1.76 21.52
N LEU A 68 -6.97 1.84 20.19
CA LEU A 68 -6.90 3.07 19.41
C LEU A 68 -8.29 3.70 19.20
N TRP A 69 -8.94 4.13 20.28
CA TRP A 69 -10.23 4.84 20.22
C TRP A 69 -10.13 6.17 19.46
N SER A 70 -9.08 6.95 19.74
CA SER A 70 -8.74 8.15 18.97
C SER A 70 -8.46 7.80 17.51
N GLY A 71 -7.89 6.63 17.26
CA GLY A 71 -7.62 6.13 15.92
C GLY A 71 -8.90 5.86 15.11
N ILE A 72 -9.92 5.24 15.70
CA ILE A 72 -11.24 5.10 15.06
C ILE A 72 -11.79 6.46 14.68
N ARG A 73 -11.77 7.42 15.62
CA ARG A 73 -12.25 8.79 15.36
C ARG A 73 -11.51 9.40 14.17
N THR A 74 -10.18 9.28 14.13
CA THR A 74 -9.35 9.76 13.02
C THR A 74 -9.75 9.14 11.68
N LEU A 75 -9.86 7.81 11.60
CA LEU A 75 -10.23 7.15 10.35
C LEU A 75 -11.67 7.51 9.93
N PHE A 76 -12.58 7.57 10.91
CA PHE A 76 -13.97 7.94 10.69
C PHE A 76 -14.09 9.36 10.10
N ILE A 77 -13.45 10.37 10.72
CA ILE A 77 -13.47 11.76 10.23
C ILE A 77 -12.98 11.82 8.78
N SER A 78 -11.85 11.19 8.46
CA SER A 78 -11.31 11.16 7.09
C SER A 78 -12.30 10.53 6.10
N SER A 79 -12.90 9.39 6.47
CA SER A 79 -13.86 8.69 5.61
C SER A 79 -15.19 9.44 5.45
N ALA A 80 -15.74 10.00 6.54
CA ALA A 80 -17.02 10.70 6.54
C ALA A 80 -16.96 11.98 5.71
N VAL A 81 -15.91 12.79 5.87
CA VAL A 81 -15.73 14.00 5.07
C VAL A 81 -15.54 13.66 3.60
N THR A 82 -14.73 12.65 3.27
CA THR A 82 -14.54 12.23 1.88
C THR A 82 -15.85 11.76 1.25
N TYR A 83 -16.61 10.92 1.94
CA TYR A 83 -17.91 10.44 1.45
C TYR A 83 -18.91 11.59 1.31
N GLY A 84 -18.98 12.50 2.29
CA GLY A 84 -19.84 13.68 2.23
C GLY A 84 -19.53 14.57 1.03
N LEU A 85 -18.24 14.88 0.79
CA LEU A 85 -17.81 15.62 -0.39
C LEU A 85 -18.22 14.92 -1.70
N ALA A 86 -18.01 13.60 -1.79
CA ALA A 86 -18.40 12.80 -2.93
C ALA A 86 -19.92 12.74 -3.14
N TYR A 87 -20.71 12.77 -2.06
CA TYR A 87 -22.17 12.74 -2.12
C TYR A 87 -22.77 14.10 -2.54
N TYR A 88 -22.29 15.20 -1.96
CA TYR A 88 -22.86 16.53 -2.20
C TYR A 88 -22.29 17.23 -3.43
N LEU A 89 -21.04 16.93 -3.82
CA LEU A 89 -20.33 17.61 -4.91
C LEU A 89 -19.78 16.65 -5.99
N PRO A 90 -20.49 15.58 -6.40
CA PRO A 90 -19.95 14.52 -7.25
C PRO A 90 -19.44 15.03 -8.61
N THR A 91 -20.10 16.04 -9.18
CA THR A 91 -19.80 16.61 -10.51
C THR A 91 -18.80 17.77 -10.46
N SER A 92 -18.41 18.24 -9.26
CA SER A 92 -17.49 19.36 -9.13
C SER A 92 -16.05 18.92 -9.40
N PRO A 93 -15.33 19.55 -10.35
CA PRO A 93 -13.92 19.23 -10.59
C PRO A 93 -13.00 19.56 -9.41
N TYR A 94 -13.49 20.36 -8.45
CA TYR A 94 -12.75 20.70 -7.23
C TYR A 94 -12.93 19.66 -6.12
N MET A 95 -13.96 18.79 -6.19
CA MET A 95 -14.27 17.84 -5.12
C MET A 95 -13.11 16.89 -4.77
N PRO A 96 -12.43 16.26 -5.75
CA PRO A 96 -11.29 15.40 -5.45
C PRO A 96 -10.13 16.15 -4.80
N TRP A 97 -9.91 17.41 -5.18
CA TRP A 97 -8.88 18.26 -4.59
C TRP A 97 -9.22 18.71 -3.17
N MET A 98 -10.48 19.07 -2.91
CA MET A 98 -10.95 19.36 -1.55
C MET A 98 -10.78 18.16 -0.63
N ALA A 99 -11.15 16.96 -1.09
CA ALA A 99 -10.93 15.73 -0.35
C ALA A 99 -9.43 15.49 -0.10
N PHE A 100 -8.59 15.62 -1.13
CA PHE A 100 -7.15 15.45 -1.01
C PHE A 100 -6.51 16.42 -0.01
N VAL A 101 -6.81 17.72 -0.10
CA VAL A 101 -6.28 18.75 0.82
C VAL A 101 -6.72 18.48 2.25
N PHE A 102 -8.00 18.14 2.47
CA PHE A 102 -8.50 17.78 3.79
C PHE A 102 -7.79 16.54 4.35
N LEU A 103 -7.66 15.48 3.54
CA LEU A 103 -7.01 14.23 3.95
C LEU A 103 -5.54 14.42 4.32
N MET A 104 -4.79 15.16 3.49
CA MET A 104 -3.39 15.49 3.76
C MET A 104 -3.27 16.37 5.00
N GLY A 105 -4.11 17.40 5.15
CA GLY A 105 -4.11 18.28 6.31
C GLY A 105 -4.46 17.56 7.63
N HIS A 106 -5.47 16.69 7.60
CA HIS A 106 -5.84 15.90 8.77
C HIS A 106 -4.74 14.91 9.18
N MET A 107 -4.07 14.29 8.21
CA MET A 107 -2.92 13.44 8.48
C MET A 107 -1.72 14.24 9.00
N ALA A 108 -1.50 15.45 8.48
CA ALA A 108 -0.43 16.32 8.91
C ALA A 108 -0.53 16.68 10.39
N VAL A 109 -1.73 17.00 10.88
CA VAL A 109 -1.96 17.28 12.31
C VAL A 109 -1.54 16.09 13.18
N ASN A 110 -1.90 14.86 12.79
CA ASN A 110 -1.55 13.67 13.56
C ASN A 110 -0.05 13.31 13.44
N GLN A 111 0.56 13.49 12.28
CA GLN A 111 2.00 13.28 12.10
C GLN A 111 2.83 14.30 12.89
N LEU A 112 2.40 15.57 12.94
CA LEU A 112 3.04 16.59 13.78
C LEU A 112 2.88 16.27 15.27
N ALA A 113 1.67 15.91 15.70
CA ALA A 113 1.44 15.49 17.09
C ALA A 113 2.34 14.31 17.49
N ARG A 114 2.49 13.32 16.61
CA ARG A 114 3.42 12.19 16.79
C ARG A 114 4.87 12.65 16.86
N GLN A 115 5.31 13.49 15.91
CA GLN A 115 6.68 13.99 15.88
C GLN A 115 7.03 14.82 17.13
N PHE A 116 6.08 15.58 17.67
CA PHE A 116 6.27 16.31 18.93
C PHE A 116 6.25 15.41 20.17
N ALA A 117 5.56 14.27 20.12
CA ALA A 117 5.58 13.28 21.20
C ALA A 117 6.89 12.48 21.24
N ASP A 118 7.53 12.25 20.07
CA ASP A 118 8.84 11.62 19.89
C ASP A 118 9.02 10.26 20.61
N ASP A 119 7.95 9.46 20.67
CA ASP A 119 7.97 8.11 21.26
C ASP A 119 7.89 7.04 20.16
N PRO A 120 8.99 6.35 19.85
CA PRO A 120 9.02 5.32 18.81
C PRO A 120 8.41 3.98 19.25
N SER A 121 8.12 3.79 20.55
CA SER A 121 7.68 2.50 21.11
C SER A 121 6.18 2.24 20.94
N VAL A 122 5.41 3.30 20.67
CA VAL A 122 3.95 3.28 20.56
C VAL A 122 3.53 3.15 19.09
N VAL A 123 2.76 2.10 18.77
CA VAL A 123 2.11 2.02 17.46
C VAL A 123 0.90 2.94 17.45
N ASP A 124 0.97 3.97 16.61
CA ASP A 124 -0.09 4.96 16.48
C ASP A 124 -0.88 4.82 15.17
N ILE A 125 -2.00 5.55 15.06
CA ILE A 125 -2.92 5.44 13.92
C ILE A 125 -2.34 5.98 12.60
N THR A 126 -1.27 6.79 12.62
CA THR A 126 -0.75 7.48 11.42
C THR A 126 -0.36 6.53 10.30
N GLY A 127 0.14 5.33 10.60
CA GLY A 127 0.41 4.32 9.57
C GLY A 127 -0.84 3.89 8.81
N ALA A 128 -1.93 3.58 9.52
CA ALA A 128 -3.23 3.29 8.91
C ALA A 128 -3.80 4.52 8.20
N GLN A 129 -3.62 5.71 8.78
CA GLN A 129 -4.08 6.97 8.19
C GLN A 129 -3.39 7.24 6.85
N MET A 130 -2.08 6.97 6.74
CA MET A 130 -1.32 7.09 5.49
C MET A 130 -1.91 6.21 4.38
N VAL A 131 -2.28 4.96 4.70
CA VAL A 131 -2.99 4.07 3.76
C VAL A 131 -4.36 4.63 3.39
N MET A 132 -5.08 5.18 4.38
CA MET A 132 -6.41 5.76 4.20
C MET A 132 -6.40 7.00 3.31
N VAL A 133 -5.39 7.87 3.40
CA VAL A 133 -5.24 9.03 2.49
C VAL A 133 -5.19 8.55 1.04
N MET A 134 -4.43 7.50 0.74
CA MET A 134 -4.34 6.96 -0.62
C MET A 134 -5.71 6.44 -1.09
N LYS A 135 -6.35 5.59 -0.28
CA LYS A 135 -7.65 4.97 -0.59
C LYS A 135 -8.77 5.99 -0.77
N LEU A 136 -8.81 7.03 0.06
CA LEU A 136 -9.90 8.01 0.08
C LEU A 136 -9.72 9.10 -0.99
N SER A 137 -8.49 9.55 -1.22
CA SER A 137 -8.23 10.49 -2.33
C SER A 137 -8.46 9.82 -3.69
N ALA A 138 -8.07 8.54 -3.83
CA ALA A 138 -8.39 7.75 -5.02
C ALA A 138 -9.91 7.57 -5.18
N PHE A 139 -10.63 7.25 -4.10
CA PHE A 139 -12.09 7.17 -4.10
C PHE A 139 -12.75 8.45 -4.61
N ALA A 140 -12.33 9.63 -4.12
CA ALA A 140 -12.88 10.91 -4.56
C ALA A 140 -12.67 11.15 -6.06
N TRP A 141 -11.46 10.87 -6.57
CA TRP A 141 -11.19 10.92 -8.02
C TRP A 141 -12.02 9.93 -8.81
N ASN A 142 -12.16 8.71 -8.32
CA ASN A 142 -12.93 7.67 -8.99
C ASN A 142 -14.43 8.02 -9.05
N VAL A 143 -14.99 8.67 -8.02
CA VAL A 143 -16.37 9.21 -8.06
C VAL A 143 -16.50 10.29 -9.13
N PHE A 144 -15.58 11.27 -9.15
CA PHE A 144 -15.61 12.34 -10.16
C PHE A 144 -15.47 11.79 -11.58
N ASP A 145 -14.57 10.82 -11.80
CA ASP A 145 -14.43 10.15 -13.10
C ASP A 145 -15.72 9.43 -13.52
N GLY A 146 -16.51 8.95 -12.54
CA GLY A 146 -17.80 8.32 -12.78
C GLY A 146 -18.86 9.26 -13.34
N THR A 147 -18.66 10.58 -13.24
CA THR A 147 -19.56 11.60 -13.81
C THR A 147 -19.14 12.07 -15.20
N LEU A 148 -17.98 11.63 -15.69
CA LEU A 148 -17.43 12.08 -16.97
C LEU A 148 -17.79 11.10 -18.11
N PRO A 149 -17.96 11.62 -19.34
CA PRO A 149 -18.07 10.79 -20.54
C PRO A 149 -16.87 9.86 -20.76
N GLU A 150 -17.10 8.65 -21.28
CA GLU A 150 -16.05 7.62 -21.38
C GLU A 150 -14.91 8.00 -22.33
N ASP A 151 -15.21 8.75 -23.38
CA ASP A 151 -14.25 9.26 -24.37
C ASP A 151 -13.23 10.24 -23.75
N GLN A 152 -13.55 10.81 -22.59
CA GLN A 152 -12.66 11.69 -21.83
C GLN A 152 -11.80 10.96 -20.79
N LEU A 153 -11.97 9.64 -20.65
CA LEU A 153 -11.29 8.82 -19.65
C LEU A 153 -10.22 7.95 -20.30
N SER A 154 -9.05 7.89 -19.66
CA SER A 154 -8.06 6.84 -19.93
C SER A 154 -8.58 5.47 -19.52
N ASP A 155 -7.98 4.39 -20.04
CA ASP A 155 -8.39 3.01 -19.70
C ASP A 155 -8.32 2.73 -18.20
N HIS A 156 -7.31 3.26 -17.51
CA HIS A 156 -7.22 3.17 -16.05
C HIS A 156 -8.42 3.85 -15.36
N GLN A 157 -8.80 5.04 -15.81
CA GLN A 157 -9.95 5.74 -15.22
C GLN A 157 -11.27 5.02 -15.52
N LYS A 158 -11.43 4.46 -16.72
CA LYS A 158 -12.60 3.64 -17.07
C LYS A 158 -12.73 2.42 -16.15
N ASP A 159 -11.63 1.75 -15.87
CA ASP A 159 -11.59 0.58 -14.98
C ASP A 159 -11.88 0.96 -13.51
N ARG A 160 -11.42 2.13 -13.05
CA ARG A 160 -11.52 2.54 -11.63
C ARG A 160 -12.73 3.41 -11.26
N ARG A 161 -13.41 4.04 -12.22
CA ARG A 161 -14.47 5.02 -11.96
C ARG A 161 -15.69 4.46 -11.19
N ILE A 162 -16.25 5.24 -10.29
CA ILE A 162 -17.40 4.88 -9.48
C ILE A 162 -18.62 5.60 -10.05
N VAL A 163 -19.37 4.89 -10.92
CA VAL A 163 -20.57 5.45 -11.57
C VAL A 163 -21.74 5.62 -10.61
N LYS A 164 -21.85 4.75 -9.61
CA LYS A 164 -22.85 4.82 -8.54
C LYS A 164 -22.15 4.80 -7.20
N LEU A 165 -22.39 5.83 -6.39
CA LEU A 165 -21.84 5.92 -5.04
C LEU A 165 -22.27 4.68 -4.22
N PRO A 166 -21.34 4.03 -3.52
CA PRO A 166 -21.68 2.85 -2.73
C PRO A 166 -22.47 3.19 -1.47
N GLY A 167 -23.24 2.23 -0.96
CA GLY A 167 -23.90 2.40 0.33
C GLY A 167 -22.89 2.46 1.48
N PHE A 168 -23.33 2.94 2.64
CA PHE A 168 -22.47 3.10 3.81
C PHE A 168 -21.81 1.79 4.28
N LEU A 169 -22.49 0.65 4.18
CA LEU A 169 -21.94 -0.65 4.60
C LEU A 169 -20.78 -1.08 3.71
N ASP A 170 -20.93 -0.98 2.38
CA ASP A 170 -19.86 -1.33 1.43
C ASP A 170 -18.67 -0.37 1.57
N TYR A 171 -18.96 0.92 1.75
CA TYR A 171 -17.92 1.92 1.96
C TYR A 171 -17.17 1.72 3.27
N ALA A 172 -17.86 1.37 4.36
CA ALA A 172 -17.23 1.05 5.64
C ALA A 172 -16.39 -0.24 5.56
N GLY A 173 -16.87 -1.26 4.84
CA GLY A 173 -16.09 -2.48 4.57
C GLY A 173 -14.83 -2.19 3.76
N TYR A 174 -14.93 -1.32 2.74
CA TYR A 174 -13.78 -0.82 2.00
C TYR A 174 -12.79 -0.11 2.92
N VAL A 175 -13.24 0.85 3.73
CA VAL A 175 -12.40 1.64 4.63
C VAL A 175 -11.70 0.76 5.67
N LEU A 176 -12.44 -0.13 6.33
CA LEU A 176 -11.96 -0.95 7.45
C LEU A 176 -11.49 -2.35 7.04
N PHE A 177 -11.06 -2.53 5.78
CA PHE A 177 -10.54 -3.81 5.29
C PHE A 177 -9.33 -4.30 6.10
N PHE A 178 -9.60 -5.16 7.10
CA PHE A 178 -8.63 -5.57 8.11
C PHE A 178 -7.31 -6.15 7.56
N PRO A 179 -7.29 -6.94 6.45
CA PRO A 179 -6.03 -7.51 5.94
C PRO A 179 -4.99 -6.46 5.55
N SER A 180 -5.43 -5.26 5.17
CA SER A 180 -4.56 -4.20 4.69
C SER A 180 -4.65 -2.90 5.51
N LEU A 181 -5.26 -2.96 6.70
CA LEU A 181 -5.66 -1.77 7.46
C LEU A 181 -4.45 -0.94 7.92
N PHE A 182 -3.44 -1.57 8.51
CA PHE A 182 -2.32 -0.86 9.14
C PHE A 182 -1.17 -0.52 8.19
N ALA A 183 -0.85 -1.41 7.25
CA ALA A 183 0.36 -1.28 6.41
C ALA A 183 0.08 -1.31 4.90
N GLY A 184 -1.19 -1.30 4.50
CA GLY A 184 -1.59 -1.54 3.12
C GLY A 184 -1.47 -3.03 2.76
N PRO A 185 -1.47 -3.39 1.48
CA PRO A 185 -1.51 -2.51 0.30
C PRO A 185 -2.81 -1.69 0.18
N ALA A 186 -2.72 -0.47 -0.36
CA ALA A 186 -3.90 0.29 -0.79
C ALA A 186 -4.45 -0.24 -2.12
N PHE A 187 -5.76 -0.07 -2.32
CA PHE A 187 -6.49 -0.50 -3.51
C PHE A 187 -7.71 0.38 -3.75
N ASP A 188 -8.25 0.35 -4.96
CA ASP A 188 -9.40 1.15 -5.36
C ASP A 188 -10.73 0.52 -4.92
N TYR A 189 -11.75 1.35 -4.71
CA TYR A 189 -13.07 0.87 -4.32
C TYR A 189 -13.70 -0.07 -5.36
N ASN A 190 -13.51 0.16 -6.66
CA ASN A 190 -14.04 -0.76 -7.66
C ASN A 190 -13.35 -2.13 -7.68
N GLU A 191 -12.09 -2.21 -7.25
CA GLU A 191 -11.44 -3.51 -7.03
C GLU A 191 -12.09 -4.23 -5.84
N TYR A 192 -12.34 -3.48 -4.76
CA TYR A 192 -13.07 -3.99 -3.60
C TYR A 192 -14.49 -4.45 -3.95
N ARG A 193 -15.21 -3.66 -4.76
CA ARG A 193 -16.55 -3.96 -5.22
C ARG A 193 -16.56 -5.24 -6.07
N GLY A 194 -15.68 -5.34 -7.07
CA GLY A 194 -15.58 -6.53 -7.90
C GLY A 194 -15.18 -7.79 -7.12
N TRP A 195 -14.44 -7.62 -6.03
CA TRP A 195 -14.12 -8.71 -5.10
C TRP A 195 -15.31 -9.11 -4.22
N ILE A 196 -16.00 -8.15 -3.60
CA ILE A 196 -17.06 -8.44 -2.63
C ILE A 196 -18.27 -9.10 -3.31
N ASP A 197 -18.63 -8.65 -4.51
CA ASP A 197 -19.70 -9.22 -5.34
C ASP A 197 -19.22 -10.39 -6.23
N CYS A 198 -17.92 -10.68 -6.18
CA CYS A 198 -17.24 -11.74 -6.92
C CYS A 198 -17.30 -11.61 -8.46
N SER A 199 -17.69 -10.47 -9.01
CA SER A 199 -17.67 -10.20 -10.47
C SER A 199 -16.25 -10.21 -11.04
N MET A 200 -15.24 -9.87 -10.24
CA MET A 200 -13.83 -9.91 -10.68
C MET A 200 -13.32 -11.32 -10.98
N PHE A 201 -14.03 -12.37 -10.52
CA PHE A 201 -13.67 -13.77 -10.75
C PHE A 201 -14.42 -14.41 -11.91
N ASP A 202 -15.35 -13.67 -12.53
CA ASP A 202 -16.05 -14.16 -13.70
C ASP A 202 -15.05 -14.31 -14.86
N VAL A 203 -15.00 -15.51 -15.44
CA VAL A 203 -14.07 -15.84 -16.51
C VAL A 203 -14.72 -15.42 -17.83
N PRO A 204 -14.04 -14.61 -18.67
CA PRO A 204 -14.57 -14.26 -19.98
C PRO A 204 -14.93 -15.51 -20.79
N ALA A 205 -16.05 -15.48 -21.53
CA ALA A 205 -16.53 -16.62 -22.31
C ALA A 205 -15.52 -17.11 -23.37
N SER A 206 -14.51 -16.30 -23.70
CA SER A 206 -13.41 -16.62 -24.61
C SER A 206 -12.31 -17.51 -24.01
N VAL A 207 -12.31 -17.74 -22.70
CA VAL A 207 -11.32 -18.61 -22.04
C VAL A 207 -11.90 -20.01 -21.90
N ASP A 208 -11.17 -21.01 -22.41
CA ASP A 208 -11.52 -22.43 -22.30
C ASP A 208 -11.92 -22.80 -20.85
N PRO A 209 -13.13 -23.35 -20.63
CA PRO A 209 -13.59 -23.80 -19.32
C PRO A 209 -12.60 -24.73 -18.60
N ALA A 210 -11.78 -25.49 -19.34
CA ALA A 210 -10.73 -26.35 -18.79
C ALA A 210 -9.58 -25.56 -18.14
N LYS A 211 -9.39 -24.29 -18.51
CA LYS A 211 -8.40 -23.37 -17.91
C LYS A 211 -8.95 -22.56 -16.73
N LYS A 212 -10.19 -22.84 -16.29
CA LYS A 212 -10.79 -22.14 -15.15
C LYS A 212 -9.99 -22.40 -13.88
N ALA A 213 -9.70 -21.33 -13.15
CA ALA A 213 -8.98 -21.42 -11.90
C ALA A 213 -9.71 -22.37 -10.92
N PRO A 214 -9.01 -23.32 -10.27
CA PRO A 214 -9.64 -24.30 -9.41
C PRO A 214 -10.29 -23.59 -8.22
N THR A 215 -11.60 -23.78 -8.05
CA THR A 215 -12.35 -23.33 -6.88
C THR A 215 -12.57 -24.49 -5.90
N ARG A 216 -13.20 -24.25 -4.76
CA ARG A 216 -13.53 -25.30 -3.78
C ARG A 216 -14.98 -25.18 -3.36
N LYS A 217 -15.77 -26.23 -3.62
CA LYS A 217 -17.24 -26.24 -3.46
C LYS A 217 -17.89 -25.19 -4.38
N LYS A 218 -19.04 -24.64 -3.99
CA LYS A 218 -19.82 -23.64 -4.74
C LYS A 218 -19.24 -22.22 -4.73
N ARG A 219 -17.95 -22.02 -4.43
CA ARG A 219 -17.33 -20.69 -4.29
C ARG A 219 -16.78 -20.17 -5.62
N LYS A 220 -16.89 -18.86 -5.84
CA LYS A 220 -16.30 -18.20 -7.02
C LYS A 220 -14.81 -17.90 -6.85
N ILE A 221 -14.36 -17.57 -5.63
CA ILE A 221 -12.97 -17.19 -5.37
C ILE A 221 -12.01 -18.38 -5.57
N PRO A 222 -11.00 -18.28 -6.46
CA PRO A 222 -10.01 -19.33 -6.72
C PRO A 222 -9.21 -19.77 -5.49
N ARG A 223 -8.61 -20.97 -5.52
CA ARG A 223 -7.71 -21.44 -4.46
C ARG A 223 -6.49 -20.52 -4.32
N SER A 224 -6.35 -19.91 -3.16
CA SER A 224 -5.30 -18.93 -2.83
C SER A 224 -4.44 -19.32 -1.63
N GLY A 225 -4.65 -20.52 -1.05
CA GLY A 225 -3.94 -20.96 0.14
C GLY A 225 -2.43 -21.03 -0.07
N THR A 226 -1.98 -21.77 -1.09
CA THR A 226 -0.55 -21.93 -1.41
C THR A 226 0.17 -20.60 -1.67
N PRO A 227 -0.29 -19.69 -2.55
CA PRO A 227 0.40 -18.41 -2.76
C PRO A 227 0.37 -17.52 -1.51
N ALA A 228 -0.71 -17.55 -0.72
CA ALA A 228 -0.76 -16.84 0.56
C ALA A 228 0.27 -17.39 1.56
N THR A 229 0.39 -18.73 1.69
CA THR A 229 1.37 -19.36 2.57
C THR A 229 2.80 -19.03 2.15
N TRP A 230 3.10 -18.99 0.84
CA TRP A 230 4.41 -18.53 0.36
C TRP A 230 4.71 -17.10 0.80
N LYS A 231 3.75 -16.18 0.64
CA LYS A 231 3.90 -14.79 1.11
C LYS A 231 4.10 -14.72 2.62
N MET A 232 3.36 -15.52 3.39
CA MET A 232 3.51 -15.61 4.84
C MET A 232 4.93 -16.04 5.25
N VAL A 233 5.41 -17.16 4.69
CA VAL A 233 6.74 -17.70 5.01
C VAL A 233 7.83 -16.73 4.59
N SER A 234 7.77 -16.18 3.38
CA SER A 234 8.73 -15.16 2.93
C SER A 234 8.69 -13.91 3.82
N GLY A 235 7.52 -13.46 4.25
CA GLY A 235 7.37 -12.33 5.17
C GLY A 235 8.06 -12.59 6.52
N LEU A 236 7.83 -13.77 7.10
CA LEU A 236 8.49 -14.19 8.34
C LEU A 236 10.01 -14.30 8.20
N LEU A 237 10.51 -14.83 7.07
CA LEU A 237 11.95 -14.88 6.79
C LEU A 237 12.57 -13.49 6.70
N TRP A 238 11.88 -12.51 6.10
CA TRP A 238 12.34 -11.13 6.06
C TRP A 238 12.34 -10.45 7.43
N ILE A 239 11.32 -10.69 8.27
CA ILE A 239 11.32 -10.21 9.66
C ILE A 239 12.47 -10.84 10.45
N PHE A 240 12.69 -12.15 10.30
CA PHE A 240 13.83 -12.83 10.92
C PHE A 240 15.17 -12.24 10.45
N ALA A 241 15.32 -11.93 9.15
CA ALA A 241 16.49 -11.27 8.63
C ALA A 241 16.68 -9.87 9.23
N PHE A 242 15.61 -9.07 9.34
CA PHE A 242 15.65 -7.76 10.00
C PHE A 242 16.16 -7.87 11.45
N MET A 243 15.60 -8.79 12.23
CA MET A 243 15.96 -8.96 13.63
C MET A 243 17.41 -9.43 13.83
N ASN A 244 17.94 -10.25 12.93
CA ASN A 244 19.31 -10.74 13.04
C ASN A 244 20.34 -9.74 12.49
N LEU A 245 20.05 -9.12 11.36
CA LEU A 245 20.94 -8.10 10.77
C LEU A 245 20.93 -6.81 11.60
N GLY A 246 19.80 -6.46 12.21
CA GLY A 246 19.64 -5.27 13.06
C GLY A 246 20.58 -5.25 14.27
N LYS A 247 21.00 -6.42 14.77
CA LYS A 247 22.00 -6.52 15.85
C LYS A 247 23.38 -5.96 15.46
N TRP A 248 23.70 -5.96 14.17
CA TRP A 248 25.00 -5.56 13.64
C TRP A 248 24.94 -4.29 12.80
N TYR A 249 23.78 -4.02 12.18
CA TYR A 249 23.58 -2.95 11.21
C TYR A 249 22.38 -2.08 11.60
N SER A 250 22.28 -1.71 12.88
CA SER A 250 21.34 -0.69 13.34
C SER A 250 21.79 0.71 12.86
N PRO A 251 20.87 1.68 12.73
CA PRO A 251 21.23 3.06 12.41
C PRO A 251 22.27 3.67 13.37
N ASP A 252 22.27 3.27 14.65
CA ASP A 252 23.18 3.77 15.68
C ASP A 252 24.65 3.52 15.35
N VAL A 253 24.93 2.45 14.59
CA VAL A 253 26.29 2.13 14.14
C VAL A 253 26.89 3.29 13.35
N LEU A 254 26.09 4.03 12.56
CA LEU A 254 26.55 5.16 11.76
C LEU A 254 26.94 6.38 12.59
N PHE A 255 26.44 6.47 13.81
CA PHE A 255 26.71 7.57 14.75
C PHE A 255 27.72 7.18 15.83
N SER A 256 28.20 5.94 15.83
CA SER A 256 29.22 5.50 16.79
C SER A 256 30.60 6.09 16.49
N ASP A 257 31.36 6.41 17.54
CA ASP A 257 32.74 6.93 17.40
C ASP A 257 33.63 5.98 16.58
N ARG A 258 33.40 4.67 16.69
CA ARG A 258 34.13 3.64 15.94
C ARG A 258 33.90 3.73 14.44
N PHE A 259 32.75 4.20 13.97
CA PHE A 259 32.45 4.26 12.54
C PHE A 259 33.48 5.09 11.78
N MET A 260 33.87 6.23 12.35
CA MET A 260 34.84 7.14 11.72
C MET A 260 36.27 6.62 11.73
N THR A 261 36.59 5.65 12.58
CA THR A 261 37.90 4.98 12.61
C THR A 261 38.08 3.93 11.52
N TYR A 262 36.99 3.49 10.87
CA TYR A 262 37.07 2.48 9.81
C TYR A 262 37.52 3.08 8.47
N GLY A 263 38.25 2.27 7.69
CA GLY A 263 38.61 2.61 6.32
C GLY A 263 37.38 2.89 5.44
N PHE A 264 37.56 3.71 4.38
CA PHE A 264 36.48 4.18 3.51
C PHE A 264 35.57 3.05 3.00
N LEU A 265 36.15 1.97 2.44
CA LEU A 265 35.37 0.86 1.89
C LEU A 265 34.47 0.19 2.94
N ARG A 266 35.00 -0.02 4.16
CA ARG A 266 34.23 -0.60 5.27
C ARG A 266 33.05 0.29 5.66
N ARG A 267 33.24 1.61 5.69
CA ARG A 267 32.16 2.57 5.97
C ARG A 267 31.06 2.52 4.91
N VAL A 268 31.42 2.44 3.63
CA VAL A 268 30.46 2.30 2.52
C VAL A 268 29.65 1.01 2.64
N ILE A 269 30.30 -0.13 2.92
CA ILE A 269 29.64 -1.41 3.11
C ILE A 269 28.69 -1.35 4.32
N ILE A 270 29.13 -0.80 5.44
CA ILE A 270 28.27 -0.63 6.63
C ILE A 270 27.06 0.24 6.30
N LEU A 271 27.24 1.38 5.63
CA LEU A 271 26.15 2.26 5.22
C LEU A 271 25.13 1.53 4.34
N HIS A 272 25.61 0.75 3.36
CA HIS A 272 24.74 -0.07 2.52
C HIS A 272 23.97 -1.11 3.33
N MET A 273 24.65 -1.84 4.22
CA MET A 273 24.05 -2.88 5.04
C MET A 273 23.04 -2.33 6.06
N VAL A 274 23.27 -1.14 6.63
CA VAL A 274 22.28 -0.44 7.46
C VAL A 274 21.03 -0.12 6.63
N GLY A 275 21.20 0.40 5.42
CA GLY A 275 20.09 0.66 4.51
C GLY A 275 19.32 -0.61 4.12
N PHE A 276 20.03 -1.68 3.75
CA PHE A 276 19.43 -2.98 3.42
C PHE A 276 18.65 -3.55 4.61
N THR A 277 19.26 -3.56 5.79
CA THR A 277 18.62 -4.01 7.03
C THR A 277 17.35 -3.21 7.33
N ALA A 278 17.39 -1.89 7.16
CA ALA A 278 16.20 -1.05 7.34
C ALA A 278 15.06 -1.38 6.35
N ARG A 279 15.37 -1.90 5.15
CA ARG A 279 14.36 -2.29 4.14
C ARG A 279 13.70 -3.63 4.43
N THR A 280 14.44 -4.60 4.99
CA THR A 280 13.91 -5.96 5.20
C THR A 280 12.68 -6.00 6.11
N LYS A 281 12.55 -5.09 7.09
CA LYS A 281 11.31 -4.98 7.90
C LYS A 281 10.08 -4.65 7.05
N TYR A 282 10.22 -3.77 6.06
CA TYR A 282 9.13 -3.41 5.13
C TYR A 282 8.82 -4.57 4.19
N TYR A 283 9.84 -5.31 3.75
CA TYR A 283 9.65 -6.53 2.95
C TYR A 283 8.81 -7.54 3.73
N GLY A 284 9.15 -7.77 5.00
CA GLY A 284 8.42 -8.65 5.89
C GLY A 284 6.95 -8.24 6.04
N VAL A 285 6.71 -7.02 6.51
CA VAL A 285 5.37 -6.50 6.79
C VAL A 285 4.49 -6.49 5.52
N TRP A 286 5.02 -6.02 4.39
CA TRP A 286 4.23 -5.97 3.15
C TRP A 286 3.96 -7.35 2.55
N PHE A 287 4.87 -8.32 2.69
CA PHE A 287 4.59 -9.70 2.30
C PHE A 287 3.50 -10.32 3.17
N LEU A 288 3.56 -10.13 4.50
CA LEU A 288 2.55 -10.64 5.41
C LEU A 288 1.16 -10.08 5.09
N ALA A 289 1.06 -8.77 4.90
CA ALA A 289 -0.20 -8.11 4.56
C ALA A 289 -0.72 -8.55 3.17
N GLU A 290 0.12 -8.55 2.14
CA GLU A 290 -0.23 -9.01 0.80
C GLU A 290 -0.72 -10.46 0.80
N GLY A 291 -0.07 -11.36 1.53
CA GLY A 291 -0.48 -12.76 1.62
C GLY A 291 -1.86 -12.94 2.25
N SER A 292 -2.22 -12.13 3.25
CA SER A 292 -3.57 -12.14 3.82
C SER A 292 -4.64 -11.61 2.84
N CYS A 293 -4.32 -10.59 2.04
CA CYS A 293 -5.16 -10.10 0.95
C CYS A 293 -5.34 -11.16 -0.17
N ILE A 294 -4.27 -11.88 -0.53
CA ILE A 294 -4.33 -13.01 -1.46
C ILE A 294 -5.23 -14.11 -0.90
N LEU A 295 -5.11 -14.43 0.39
CA LEU A 295 -5.95 -15.45 1.02
C LEU A 295 -7.44 -15.07 0.99
N ALA A 296 -7.75 -13.80 1.25
CA ALA A 296 -9.09 -13.23 1.14
C ALA A 296 -9.63 -13.25 -0.31
N GLY A 297 -8.75 -13.28 -1.31
CA GLY A 297 -9.09 -13.34 -2.73
C GLY A 297 -8.88 -12.03 -3.50
N LEU A 298 -8.66 -10.91 -2.79
CA LEU A 298 -8.53 -9.58 -3.39
C LEU A 298 -7.21 -9.40 -4.18
N GLY A 299 -6.23 -10.28 -3.97
CA GLY A 299 -4.99 -10.32 -4.76
C GLY A 299 -5.13 -10.86 -6.19
N TYR A 300 -6.28 -11.41 -6.58
CA TYR A 300 -6.49 -12.06 -7.88
C TYR A 300 -6.32 -11.08 -9.04
N ASN A 301 -5.49 -11.44 -10.02
CA ASN A 301 -5.21 -10.63 -11.20
C ASN A 301 -5.36 -11.43 -12.50
N GLY A 302 -6.42 -12.22 -12.61
CA GLY A 302 -6.70 -13.00 -13.80
C GLY A 302 -5.89 -14.29 -13.90
N ILE A 303 -5.99 -14.91 -15.08
CA ILE A 303 -5.33 -16.16 -15.44
C ILE A 303 -4.42 -15.85 -16.62
N ASP A 304 -3.17 -16.27 -16.52
CA ASP A 304 -2.24 -16.22 -17.64
C ASP A 304 -2.74 -17.13 -18.78
N PRO A 305 -3.02 -16.60 -19.99
CA PRO A 305 -3.53 -17.40 -21.10
C PRO A 305 -2.57 -18.51 -21.57
N ALA A 306 -1.26 -18.27 -21.44
CA ALA A 306 -0.20 -19.18 -21.89
C ALA A 306 0.04 -20.30 -20.87
N THR A 307 0.15 -19.96 -19.58
CA THR A 307 0.47 -20.95 -18.53
C THR A 307 -0.75 -21.52 -17.82
N GLY A 308 -1.94 -20.90 -17.97
CA GLY A 308 -3.15 -21.26 -17.23
C GLY A 308 -3.06 -20.98 -15.71
N ARG A 309 -1.98 -20.31 -15.25
CA ARG A 309 -1.76 -20.03 -13.83
C ARG A 309 -2.51 -18.78 -13.40
N VAL A 310 -3.08 -18.84 -12.20
CA VAL A 310 -3.70 -17.68 -11.57
C VAL A 310 -2.62 -16.69 -11.13
N SER A 311 -2.76 -15.43 -11.52
CA SER A 311 -1.91 -14.36 -10.99
C SER A 311 -2.50 -13.81 -9.70
N TRP A 312 -1.63 -13.60 -8.70
CA TRP A 312 -1.98 -13.08 -7.37
C TRP A 312 -1.31 -11.75 -7.05
N ASN A 313 -0.90 -11.00 -8.08
CA ASN A 313 -0.09 -9.79 -7.94
C ASN A 313 -0.89 -8.47 -8.02
N ARG A 314 -2.24 -8.50 -7.98
CA ARG A 314 -3.05 -7.26 -8.07
C ARG A 314 -2.65 -6.24 -7.01
N LEU A 315 -2.45 -6.74 -5.79
CA LEU A 315 -2.10 -5.96 -4.61
C LEU A 315 -0.62 -6.07 -4.22
N GLN A 316 0.25 -6.54 -5.13
CA GLN A 316 1.68 -6.63 -4.84
C GLN A 316 2.22 -5.25 -4.46
N ASN A 317 2.78 -5.13 -3.25
CA ASN A 317 3.29 -3.85 -2.75
C ASN A 317 4.81 -3.74 -2.85
N ILE A 318 5.50 -4.85 -3.02
CA ILE A 318 6.97 -4.88 -3.03
C ILE A 318 7.51 -6.02 -3.88
N ASN A 319 8.65 -5.77 -4.52
CA ASN A 319 9.49 -6.79 -5.15
C ASN A 319 10.94 -6.65 -4.64
N PRO A 320 11.34 -7.37 -3.58
CA PRO A 320 12.67 -7.23 -2.97
C PRO A 320 13.81 -7.43 -3.97
N TRP A 321 13.72 -8.44 -4.83
CA TRP A 321 14.73 -8.67 -5.85
C TRP A 321 14.81 -7.51 -6.83
N GLY A 322 13.67 -7.02 -7.32
CA GLY A 322 13.63 -5.86 -8.21
C GLY A 322 14.13 -4.56 -7.57
N VAL A 323 14.07 -4.44 -6.24
CA VAL A 323 14.67 -3.31 -5.51
C VAL A 323 16.18 -3.46 -5.40
N GLU A 324 16.66 -4.60 -4.92
CA GLU A 324 18.09 -4.79 -4.64
C GLU A 324 18.93 -4.99 -5.90
N SER A 325 18.34 -5.48 -7.00
CA SER A 325 19.00 -5.64 -8.30
C SER A 325 18.75 -4.47 -9.27
N ALA A 326 18.15 -3.37 -8.81
CA ALA A 326 17.79 -2.24 -9.66
C ALA A 326 19.04 -1.55 -10.24
N GLN A 327 19.09 -1.40 -11.57
CA GLN A 327 20.20 -0.73 -12.25
C GLN A 327 20.03 0.80 -12.34
N ASN A 328 18.85 1.32 -11.96
CA ASN A 328 18.57 2.75 -11.97
C ASN A 328 17.47 3.11 -10.95
N SER A 329 17.38 4.41 -10.62
CA SER A 329 16.45 4.93 -9.61
C SER A 329 14.97 4.73 -9.96
N ARG A 330 14.63 4.72 -11.26
CA ARG A 330 13.27 4.44 -11.71
C ARG A 330 12.88 2.99 -11.42
N ALA A 331 13.71 2.02 -11.82
CA ALA A 331 13.48 0.60 -11.55
C ALA A 331 13.40 0.32 -10.05
N TYR A 332 14.25 0.97 -9.25
CA TYR A 332 14.20 0.84 -7.79
C TYR A 332 12.83 1.29 -7.23
N LEU A 333 12.38 2.49 -7.62
CA LEU A 333 11.11 3.05 -7.13
C LEU A 333 9.87 2.34 -7.66
N GLU A 334 9.92 1.79 -8.88
CA GLU A 334 8.83 0.98 -9.44
C GLU A 334 8.64 -0.35 -8.70
N ASN A 335 9.67 -0.86 -8.01
CA ASN A 335 9.62 -2.10 -7.22
C ASN A 335 9.43 -1.86 -5.70
N TRP A 336 9.61 -0.62 -5.22
CA TRP A 336 9.44 -0.23 -3.83
C TRP A 336 8.06 0.41 -3.59
N ASN A 337 7.30 -0.06 -2.59
CA ASN A 337 6.00 0.51 -2.24
C ASN A 337 5.09 0.77 -3.47
N MET A 338 4.87 -0.30 -4.24
CA MET A 338 4.33 -0.24 -5.60
C MET A 338 2.95 0.41 -5.66
N ASN A 339 2.07 0.18 -4.68
CA ASN A 339 0.73 0.78 -4.69
C ASN A 339 0.74 2.26 -4.32
N THR A 340 1.67 2.72 -3.47
CA THR A 340 1.90 4.16 -3.27
C THR A 340 2.41 4.81 -4.54
N ASN A 341 3.32 4.16 -5.29
CA ASN A 341 3.76 4.66 -6.59
C ASN A 341 2.62 4.74 -7.62
N LYS A 342 1.74 3.72 -7.68
CA LYS A 342 0.52 3.77 -8.50
C LYS A 342 -0.37 4.94 -8.08
N TRP A 343 -0.60 5.12 -6.78
CA TRP A 343 -1.40 6.23 -6.27
C TRP A 343 -0.84 7.59 -6.69
N LEU A 344 0.45 7.82 -6.43
CA LEU A 344 1.16 9.04 -6.84
C LEU A 344 1.07 9.26 -8.36
N ARG A 345 1.21 8.21 -9.16
CA ARG A 345 1.10 8.30 -10.62
C ARG A 345 -0.30 8.68 -11.08
N TYR A 346 -1.32 7.91 -10.69
CA TYR A 346 -2.68 8.01 -11.25
C TYR A 346 -3.54 9.10 -10.62
N TYR A 347 -3.29 9.45 -9.36
CA TYR A 347 -4.13 10.37 -8.60
C TYR A 347 -3.45 11.71 -8.28
N ILE A 348 -2.13 11.84 -8.51
CA ILE A 348 -1.40 13.10 -8.35
C ILE A 348 -0.75 13.52 -9.68
N TYR A 349 0.28 12.80 -10.14
CA TYR A 349 1.10 13.16 -11.30
C TYR A 349 0.29 13.40 -12.57
N LEU A 350 -0.62 12.48 -12.91
CA LEU A 350 -1.49 12.62 -14.08
C LEU A 350 -2.63 13.63 -13.85
N ARG A 351 -3.06 13.85 -12.61
CA ARG A 351 -4.17 14.76 -12.27
C ARG A 351 -3.78 16.23 -12.25
N VAL A 352 -2.55 16.54 -11.86
CA VAL A 352 -2.00 17.91 -11.95
C VAL A 352 -1.57 18.29 -13.37
N THR A 353 -1.60 17.33 -14.30
CA THR A 353 -1.23 17.55 -15.69
C THR A 353 -2.47 17.94 -16.50
N PRO A 354 -2.50 19.12 -17.15
CA PRO A 354 -3.64 19.51 -17.97
C PRO A 354 -3.92 18.48 -19.06
N ARG A 355 -5.20 18.31 -19.41
CA ARG A 355 -5.62 17.46 -20.54
C ARG A 355 -4.84 17.85 -21.80
N ASN A 356 -4.42 16.83 -22.56
CA ASN A 356 -3.64 16.95 -23.79
C ASN A 356 -2.22 17.52 -23.64
N ARG A 357 -1.68 17.63 -22.41
CA ARG A 357 -0.27 17.97 -22.19
C ARG A 357 0.51 16.79 -21.65
N LYS A 358 1.78 16.68 -22.06
CA LYS A 358 2.71 15.72 -21.44
C LYS A 358 3.10 16.24 -20.05
N PRO A 359 3.17 15.36 -19.04
CA PRO A 359 3.57 15.75 -17.71
C PRO A 359 5.05 16.18 -17.70
N GLY A 360 5.31 17.32 -17.08
CA GLY A 360 6.64 17.95 -17.02
C GLY A 360 7.19 18.06 -15.59
N PHE A 361 8.21 18.89 -15.42
CA PHE A 361 8.89 19.10 -14.15
C PHE A 361 7.95 19.49 -12.99
N ARG A 362 6.94 20.34 -13.26
CA ARG A 362 5.94 20.75 -12.26
C ARG A 362 5.13 19.56 -11.72
N ALA A 363 4.74 18.62 -12.58
CA ALA A 363 4.02 17.42 -12.18
C ALA A 363 4.90 16.51 -11.32
N SER A 364 6.18 16.36 -11.69
CA SER A 364 7.16 15.62 -10.88
C SER A 364 7.36 16.26 -9.50
N MET A 365 7.52 17.59 -9.44
CA MET A 365 7.69 18.31 -8.18
C MET A 365 6.47 18.18 -7.27
N ALA A 366 5.26 18.34 -7.82
CA ALA A 366 4.02 18.13 -7.07
C ALA A 366 3.94 16.69 -6.53
N THR A 367 4.37 15.70 -7.30
CA THR A 367 4.35 14.28 -6.91
C THR A 367 5.35 13.98 -5.79
N PHE A 368 6.61 14.43 -5.92
CA PHE A 368 7.61 14.23 -4.88
C PHE A 368 7.33 15.05 -3.62
N GLY A 369 6.83 16.28 -3.76
CA GLY A 369 6.39 17.09 -2.62
C GLY A 369 5.22 16.45 -1.89
N THR A 370 4.23 15.92 -2.63
CA THR A 370 3.14 15.12 -2.06
C THR A 370 3.66 13.89 -1.31
N SER A 371 4.60 13.16 -1.92
CA SER A 371 5.22 12.00 -1.29
C SER A 371 5.95 12.37 0.00
N ALA A 372 6.77 13.44 0.00
CA ALA A 372 7.49 13.89 1.20
C ALA A 372 6.53 14.27 2.33
N PHE A 373 5.53 15.11 2.04
CA PHE A 373 4.51 15.51 3.00
C PHE A 373 3.70 14.31 3.50
N TRP A 374 3.48 13.29 2.67
CA TRP A 374 2.79 12.08 3.09
C TRP A 374 3.60 11.25 4.09
N HIS A 375 4.93 11.26 4.02
CA HIS A 375 5.79 10.55 4.97
C HIS A 375 5.94 11.26 6.32
N GLY A 376 5.89 12.61 6.36
CA GLY A 376 5.93 13.39 7.60
C GLY A 376 6.77 14.65 7.50
N PHE A 377 7.08 15.25 8.67
CA PHE A 377 7.69 16.58 8.79
C PHE A 377 9.17 16.55 9.20
N TYR A 378 9.77 15.37 9.39
CA TYR A 378 11.21 15.26 9.60
C TYR A 378 11.97 15.73 8.34
N PRO A 379 12.99 16.60 8.47
CA PRO A 379 13.73 17.16 7.33
C PRO A 379 14.32 16.10 6.38
N GLY A 380 14.68 14.93 6.93
CA GLY A 380 15.23 13.81 6.16
C GLY A 380 14.31 13.33 5.03
N TYR A 381 12.99 13.40 5.20
CA TYR A 381 12.04 13.02 4.14
C TYR A 381 12.17 13.96 2.93
N TYR A 382 12.14 15.27 3.17
CA TYR A 382 12.24 16.27 2.11
C TYR A 382 13.60 16.19 1.41
N LEU A 383 14.68 16.05 2.16
CA LEU A 383 16.03 15.85 1.58
C LEU A 383 16.07 14.61 0.69
N ALA A 384 15.51 13.48 1.14
CA ALA A 384 15.47 12.25 0.36
C ALA A 384 14.67 12.40 -0.95
N PHE A 385 13.49 13.03 -0.91
CA PHE A 385 12.66 13.19 -2.11
C PHE A 385 13.18 14.26 -3.08
N VAL A 386 13.78 15.33 -2.57
CA VAL A 386 14.50 16.31 -3.40
C VAL A 386 15.69 15.64 -4.08
N LEU A 387 16.50 14.87 -3.35
CA LEU A 387 17.61 14.10 -3.92
C LEU A 387 17.12 13.11 -4.98
N ALA A 388 16.04 12.36 -4.71
CA ALA A 388 15.44 11.43 -5.66
C ALA A 388 15.02 12.14 -6.97
N SER A 389 14.44 13.34 -6.87
CA SER A 389 14.07 14.16 -8.03
C SER A 389 15.29 14.59 -8.86
N PHE A 390 16.37 15.01 -8.20
CA PHE A 390 17.64 15.34 -8.87
C PHE A 390 18.25 14.12 -9.57
N VAL A 391 18.35 12.98 -8.86
CA VAL A 391 18.93 11.74 -9.41
C VAL A 391 18.12 11.26 -10.62
N GLN A 392 16.79 11.27 -10.57
CA GLN A 392 15.96 10.89 -11.72
C GLN A 392 16.13 11.85 -12.90
N THR A 393 16.19 13.16 -12.63
CA THR A 393 16.37 14.16 -13.68
C THR A 393 17.74 14.03 -14.35
N ALA A 394 18.80 13.82 -13.56
CA ALA A 394 20.15 13.56 -14.05
C ALA A 394 20.21 12.27 -14.86
N ALA A 395 19.66 11.17 -14.35
CA ALA A 395 19.61 9.88 -15.06
C ALA A 395 18.88 9.99 -16.41
N LYS A 396 17.75 10.69 -16.46
CA LYS A 396 17.01 10.93 -17.71
C LYS A 396 17.83 11.72 -18.72
N ARG A 397 18.55 12.76 -18.27
CA ARG A 397 19.42 13.56 -19.15
C ARG A 397 20.61 12.74 -19.65
N MET A 398 21.28 11.98 -18.79
CA MET A 398 22.38 11.09 -19.20
C MET A 398 21.91 10.05 -20.21
N PHE A 399 20.75 9.43 -20.00
CA PHE A 399 20.19 8.47 -20.95
C PHE A 399 19.98 9.08 -22.34
N ASN A 400 19.45 10.29 -22.42
CA ASN A 400 19.26 11.01 -23.69
C ASN A 400 20.59 11.43 -24.36
N LEU A 401 21.72 11.41 -23.64
CA LEU A 401 23.04 11.71 -24.17
C LEU A 401 23.78 10.44 -24.64
N LEU A 402 23.27 9.25 -24.34
CA LEU A 402 23.89 8.01 -24.80
C LEU A 402 23.65 7.83 -26.31
N PRO A 403 24.70 7.56 -27.11
CA PRO A 403 24.61 7.43 -28.57
C PRO A 403 23.78 6.23 -29.07
N LEU A 404 23.20 5.43 -28.17
CA LEU A 404 22.29 4.34 -28.53
C LEU A 404 20.97 4.85 -29.13
N GLN A 405 20.59 6.12 -28.92
CA GLN A 405 19.41 6.71 -29.56
C GLN A 405 19.65 7.03 -31.05
N THR A 406 20.91 7.27 -31.45
CA THR A 406 21.27 7.50 -32.85
C THR A 406 21.13 6.22 -33.68
N TYR A 407 21.27 5.03 -33.09
CA TYR A 407 21.19 3.75 -33.82
C TYR A 407 19.75 3.28 -34.08
N TYR A 408 18.80 3.62 -33.19
CA TYR A 408 17.39 3.28 -33.38
C TYR A 408 16.61 4.32 -34.20
N ASN A 409 16.96 5.61 -34.09
CA ASN A 409 16.30 6.66 -34.88
C ASN A 409 16.77 6.72 -36.36
N THR A 410 17.88 6.07 -36.74
CA THR A 410 18.33 5.99 -38.15
C THR A 410 17.78 4.80 -38.91
N ASN A 411 17.10 3.86 -38.23
CA ASN A 411 16.53 2.66 -38.87
C ASN A 411 15.00 2.70 -39.03
N GLU A 412 14.37 3.84 -38.72
CA GLU A 412 12.93 4.10 -38.96
C GLU A 412 12.69 5.35 -39.83
N SER A 413 13.69 5.81 -40.61
CA SER A 413 13.53 6.89 -41.59
C SER A 413 13.38 6.37 -43.01
#